data_AF-A0AAN6IP18-F1
#
_entry.id   AF-A0AAN6IP18-F1
#
_cell.length_a   1.000
_cell.length_b   1.000
_cell.length_c   1.000
_cell.angle_alpha   90.00
_cell.angle_beta   90.00
_cell.angle_gamma   90.00
#
_symmetry.space_group_name_H-M   'P 1'
#
loop_
_entity.id
_entity.type
_entity.pdbx_description
1 polymer ?
#
loop_
_entity_poly.entity_id
_entity_poly.type
_entity_poly.pdbx_seq_one_letter_code
_entity_poly.pdbx_strand_id
1 'polypeptide(L)'
;MSTSDHHLHGGDDYEDIKEQDRFLPIANVARIMKRALPENAKIAKEAKETVQECVSEFISFITSEASDRCQQEKRKTINGEDILWAMQSLGFENYAEVLKT
;
A
#
# COMPACT_ATOMS: atom_id res chain seq x y z
N MET A 1 21.38 6.21 -49.26
CA MET A 1 21.54 5.57 -47.94
C MET A 1 20.75 6.42 -46.96
N SER A 2 19.54 5.99 -46.62
CA SER A 2 18.68 6.68 -45.67
C SER A 2 18.50 5.75 -44.48
N THR A 3 18.99 6.16 -43.32
CA THR A 3 18.69 5.50 -42.05
C THR A 3 17.53 6.26 -41.41
N SER A 4 16.38 5.59 -41.28
CA SER A 4 15.23 6.08 -40.53
C SER A 4 15.41 5.71 -39.06
N ASP A 5 15.53 6.72 -38.20
CA ASP A 5 15.35 6.63 -36.76
C ASP A 5 13.89 6.29 -36.43
N HIS A 6 13.66 5.13 -35.81
CA HIS A 6 12.41 4.83 -35.11
C HIS A 6 12.65 5.03 -33.61
N HIS A 7 12.30 6.23 -33.11
CA HIS A 7 12.15 6.47 -31.67
C HIS A 7 10.89 5.73 -31.18
N LEU A 8 11.08 4.69 -30.36
CA LEU A 8 10.02 4.04 -29.58
C LEU A 8 9.80 4.85 -28.29
N HIS A 9 8.74 5.65 -28.25
CA HIS A 9 8.32 6.41 -27.05
C HIS A 9 6.99 5.87 -26.50
N GLY A 10 7.01 4.63 -26.01
CA GLY A 10 5.81 3.95 -25.49
C GLY A 10 6.04 3.13 -24.23
N GLY A 11 7.16 3.30 -23.54
CA GLY A 11 7.49 2.58 -22.30
C GLY A 11 7.08 3.33 -21.03
N ASP A 12 7.14 4.66 -21.04
CA ASP A 12 7.02 5.47 -19.83
C ASP A 12 5.56 5.56 -19.33
N ASP A 13 4.60 5.76 -20.23
CA ASP A 13 3.18 5.89 -19.87
C ASP A 13 2.57 4.59 -19.30
N TYR A 14 3.04 3.41 -19.75
CA TYR A 14 2.54 2.12 -19.27
C TYR A 14 3.08 1.75 -17.89
N GLU A 15 4.31 2.16 -17.57
CA GLU A 15 4.89 1.95 -16.25
C GLU A 15 4.26 2.90 -15.23
N ASP A 16 4.03 4.17 -15.59
CA ASP A 16 3.33 5.14 -14.73
C ASP A 16 1.89 4.69 -14.37
N ILE A 17 1.16 4.09 -15.31
CA ILE A 17 -0.18 3.54 -15.04
C ILE A 17 -0.11 2.38 -14.03
N LYS A 18 0.88 1.48 -14.17
CA LYS A 18 1.08 0.36 -13.22
C LYS A 18 1.52 0.86 -11.85
N GLU A 19 2.31 1.92 -11.77
CA GLU A 19 2.71 2.49 -10.48
C GLU A 19 1.50 3.09 -9.75
N GLN A 20 0.61 3.78 -10.46
CA GLN A 20 -0.62 4.32 -9.88
C GLN A 20 -1.56 3.24 -9.36
N ASP A 21 -1.63 2.07 -10.01
CA ASP A 21 -2.42 0.94 -9.54
C ASP A 21 -1.95 0.37 -8.18
N ARG A 22 -0.69 0.63 -7.79
CA ARG A 22 -0.14 0.19 -6.49
C ARG A 22 -0.54 1.12 -5.34
N PHE A 23 -1.03 2.32 -5.63
CA PHE A 23 -1.35 3.33 -4.64
C PHE A 23 -2.85 3.45 -4.39
N LEU A 24 -3.23 3.64 -3.13
CA LEU A 24 -4.60 4.01 -2.81
C LEU A 24 -4.89 5.43 -3.33
N PRO A 25 -6.12 5.75 -3.76
CA PRO A 25 -6.44 7.10 -4.26
C PRO A 25 -6.06 8.19 -3.24
N ILE A 26 -5.26 9.16 -3.67
CA ILE A 26 -4.73 10.23 -2.79
C ILE A 26 -5.83 10.98 -2.03
N ALA A 27 -7.01 11.15 -2.64
CA ALA A 27 -8.16 11.79 -2.02
C ALA A 27 -8.68 11.02 -0.80
N ASN A 28 -8.62 9.69 -0.83
CA ASN A 28 -9.04 8.84 0.29
C ASN A 28 -8.02 8.89 1.42
N VAL A 29 -6.72 8.82 1.10
CA VAL A 29 -5.61 8.98 2.06
C VAL A 29 -5.71 10.34 2.76
N ALA A 30 -5.81 11.43 1.98
CA ALA A 30 -5.92 12.79 2.51
C ALA A 30 -7.14 12.98 3.42
N ARG A 31 -8.28 12.36 3.09
CA ARG A 31 -9.50 12.42 3.91
C ARG A 31 -9.30 11.75 5.27
N ILE A 32 -8.64 10.60 5.32
CA ILE A 32 -8.35 9.89 6.57
C ILE A 32 -7.33 10.67 7.40
N MET A 33 -6.23 11.13 6.79
CA MET A 33 -5.24 11.96 7.47
C MET A 33 -5.88 13.20 8.11
N LYS A 34 -6.80 13.85 7.41
CA LYS A 34 -7.48 15.06 7.89
C LYS A 34 -8.36 14.80 9.11
N ARG A 35 -8.95 13.59 9.25
CA ARG A 35 -9.76 13.21 10.43
C ARG A 35 -8.92 13.07 11.70
N ALA A 36 -7.62 12.80 11.57
CA ALA A 36 -6.69 12.73 12.69
C ALA A 36 -6.13 14.11 13.11
N LEU A 37 -6.53 15.19 12.44
CA LEU A 37 -6.01 16.54 12.66
C LEU A 37 -7.13 17.52 13.04
N PRO A 38 -6.79 18.68 13.64
CA PRO A 38 -7.74 19.77 13.86
C PRO A 38 -8.42 20.24 12.56
N GLU A 39 -9.64 20.77 12.69
CA GLU A 39 -10.52 21.15 11.58
C GLU A 39 -9.84 22.14 10.59
N ASN A 40 -9.05 23.08 11.09
CA ASN A 40 -8.37 24.10 10.29
C ASN A 40 -6.95 23.73 9.82
N ALA A 41 -6.42 22.56 10.21
CA ALA A 41 -5.07 22.14 9.84
C ALA A 41 -4.91 21.98 8.32
N LYS A 42 -3.74 22.33 7.76
CA LYS A 42 -3.42 22.06 6.34
C LYS A 42 -2.42 20.92 6.27
N ILE A 43 -2.56 20.06 5.26
CA ILE A 43 -1.62 18.98 4.96
C ILE A 43 -0.93 19.35 3.65
N ALA A 44 0.40 19.42 3.68
CA ALA A 44 1.23 19.65 2.50
C ALA A 44 1.00 18.57 1.43
N LYS A 45 1.33 18.85 0.17
CA LYS A 45 1.17 17.89 -0.92
C LYS A 45 2.08 16.68 -0.69
N GLU A 46 3.35 16.96 -0.40
CA GLU A 46 4.40 15.97 -0.18
C GLU A 46 4.04 15.04 0.98
N ALA A 47 3.46 15.58 2.06
CA ALA A 47 3.03 14.77 3.20
C ALA A 47 1.91 13.77 2.84
N LYS A 48 1.02 14.11 1.89
CA LYS A 48 -0.02 13.18 1.43
C LYS A 48 0.59 12.07 0.57
N GLU A 49 1.54 12.43 -0.30
CA GLU A 49 2.25 11.49 -1.17
C GLU A 49 3.10 10.51 -0.33
N THR A 50 3.86 11.02 0.65
CA THR A 50 4.63 10.16 1.57
C THR A 50 3.72 9.18 2.33
N VAL A 51 2.58 9.63 2.85
CA VAL A 51 1.66 8.70 3.56
C VAL A 51 0.99 7.73 2.59
N GLN A 52 0.75 8.12 1.35
CA GLN A 52 0.24 7.23 0.30
C GLN A 52 1.25 6.12 -0.04
N GLU A 53 2.54 6.44 -0.10
CA GLU A 53 3.61 5.45 -0.26
C GLU A 53 3.70 4.55 0.97
N CYS A 54 3.71 5.13 2.18
CA CYS A 54 3.79 4.38 3.43
C CYS A 54 2.62 3.40 3.62
N VAL A 55 1.40 3.74 3.19
CA VAL A 55 0.26 2.81 3.33
C VAL A 55 0.37 1.63 2.36
N SER A 56 0.90 1.84 1.15
CA SER A 56 1.18 0.74 0.22
C SER A 56 2.28 -0.18 0.74
N GLU A 57 3.32 0.40 1.35
CA GLU A 57 4.37 -0.38 2.02
C GLU A 57 3.81 -1.13 3.23
N PHE A 58 2.94 -0.49 4.04
CA PHE A 58 2.30 -1.14 5.18
C PHE A 58 1.45 -2.35 4.77
N ILE A 59 0.69 -2.23 3.68
CA ILE A 59 -0.07 -3.37 3.12
C ILE A 59 0.90 -4.50 2.74
N SER A 60 1.99 -4.17 2.04
CA SER A 60 3.00 -5.14 1.61
C SER A 60 3.67 -5.83 2.81
N PHE A 61 4.04 -5.06 3.83
CA PHE A 61 4.72 -5.52 5.04
C PHE A 61 3.86 -6.49 5.87
N ILE A 62 2.59 -6.14 6.14
CA ILE A 62 1.69 -7.06 6.85
C ILE A 62 1.41 -8.31 6.00
N THR A 63 1.20 -8.13 4.70
CA THR A 63 0.88 -9.24 3.79
C THR A 63 2.05 -10.20 3.64
N SER A 64 3.29 -9.72 3.66
CA SER A 64 4.48 -10.60 3.60
C SER A 64 4.57 -11.49 4.82
N GLU A 65 4.38 -10.94 6.03
CA GLU A 65 4.41 -11.73 7.28
C GLU A 65 3.29 -12.77 7.32
N ALA A 66 2.07 -12.37 6.92
CA ALA A 66 0.93 -13.28 6.81
C ALA A 66 1.15 -14.38 5.76
N SER A 67 1.79 -14.03 4.64
CA SER A 67 2.15 -14.96 3.57
C SER A 67 3.16 -15.99 4.05
N ASP A 68 4.18 -15.58 4.79
CA ASP A 68 5.20 -16.47 5.33
C ASP A 68 4.59 -17.52 6.26
N ARG A 69 3.69 -17.12 7.16
CA ARG A 69 2.94 -18.07 8.00
C ARG A 69 2.07 -19.01 7.17
N CYS A 70 1.30 -18.48 6.22
CA CYS A 70 0.43 -19.28 5.34
C CYS A 70 1.24 -20.37 4.60
N GLN A 71 2.43 -20.01 4.09
CA GLN A 71 3.33 -20.93 3.41
C GLN A 71 3.94 -21.97 4.35
N GLN A 72 4.34 -21.57 5.57
CA GLN A 72 4.83 -22.49 6.61
C GLN A 72 3.77 -23.55 6.95
N GLU A 73 2.49 -23.17 6.98
CA GLU A 73 1.35 -24.06 7.17
C GLU A 73 0.93 -24.84 5.89
N LYS A 74 1.72 -24.74 4.81
CA LYS A 74 1.48 -25.40 3.51
C LYS A 74 0.15 -25.01 2.85
N ARG A 75 -0.37 -23.84 3.17
CA ARG A 75 -1.56 -23.26 2.54
C ARG A 75 -1.16 -22.38 1.36
N LYS A 76 -2.09 -22.18 0.42
CA LYS A 76 -1.91 -21.33 -0.78
C LYS A 76 -2.77 -20.07 -0.74
N THR A 77 -3.61 -19.95 0.27
CA THR A 77 -4.58 -18.85 0.42
C THR A 77 -4.40 -18.25 1.80
N ILE A 78 -4.04 -16.97 1.81
CA ILE A 78 -3.99 -16.16 3.03
C ILE A 78 -5.42 -15.92 3.49
N ASN A 79 -5.71 -16.20 4.75
CA ASN A 79 -7.02 -15.95 5.37
C ASN A 79 -6.95 -14.81 6.39
N GLY A 80 -8.08 -14.47 7.01
CA GLY A 80 -8.13 -13.41 8.02
C GLY A 80 -7.31 -13.71 9.28
N GLU A 81 -7.17 -14.98 9.65
CA GLU A 81 -6.39 -15.39 10.83
C GLU A 81 -4.89 -15.14 10.64
N ASP A 82 -4.38 -15.31 9.42
CA ASP A 82 -3.00 -14.98 9.06
C ASP A 82 -2.72 -13.49 9.24
N ILE A 83 -3.64 -12.64 8.81
CA ILE A 83 -3.53 -11.18 8.95
C ILE A 83 -3.58 -10.78 10.42
N LEU A 84 -4.51 -11.34 11.19
CA LEU A 84 -4.62 -11.07 12.62
C LEU A 84 -3.35 -11.49 13.36
N TRP A 85 -2.74 -12.61 12.98
CA TRP A 85 -1.48 -13.06 13.55
C TRP A 85 -0.29 -12.19 13.14
N ALA A 86 -0.20 -11.78 11.88
CA ALA A 86 0.85 -10.88 11.41
C ALA A 86 0.80 -9.54 12.17
N MET A 87 -0.41 -8.96 12.33
CA MET A 87 -0.61 -7.76 13.12
C MET A 87 -0.13 -7.92 14.57
N GLN A 88 -0.43 -9.06 15.21
CA GLN A 88 0.04 -9.32 16.58
C GLN A 88 1.56 -9.52 16.64
N SER A 89 2.14 -10.29 15.73
CA SER A 89 3.56 -10.64 15.74
C SER A 89 4.46 -9.44 15.44
N LEU A 90 3.95 -8.46 14.69
CA LEU A 90 4.64 -7.23 14.33
C LEU A 90 4.41 -6.08 15.33
N GLY A 91 3.67 -6.29 16.43
CA GLY A 91 3.46 -5.29 17.48
C GLY A 91 2.31 -4.31 17.22
N PHE A 92 1.31 -4.69 16.41
CA PHE A 92 0.07 -3.94 16.15
C PHE A 92 -1.14 -4.58 16.85
N GLU A 93 -0.98 -5.08 18.08
CA GLU A 93 -2.00 -5.85 18.80
C GLU A 93 -3.30 -5.06 18.99
N ASN A 94 -3.20 -3.75 19.23
CA ASN A 94 -4.35 -2.85 19.36
C ASN A 94 -5.18 -2.76 18.06
N TYR A 95 -4.55 -2.93 16.90
CA TYR A 95 -5.26 -3.00 15.62
C TYR A 95 -5.85 -4.40 15.39
N ALA A 96 -5.15 -5.46 15.80
CA ALA A 96 -5.64 -6.82 15.69
C ALA A 96 -6.93 -7.05 16.50
N GLU A 97 -7.07 -6.42 17.67
CA GLU A 97 -8.30 -6.49 18.48
C GLU A 97 -9.48 -5.84 17.77
N VAL A 98 -9.28 -4.66 17.20
CA VAL A 98 -10.34 -3.94 16.45
C VAL A 98 -10.75 -4.70 15.19
N LEU A 99 -9.84 -5.44 14.56
CA LEU A 99 -10.14 -6.21 13.34
C LEU A 99 -10.92 -7.51 13.57
N LYS A 100 -11.08 -7.96 14.83
CA LYS A 100 -11.80 -9.20 15.17
C LYS A 100 -13.33 -9.03 15.28
N THR A 101 -13.84 -7.79 15.26
CA THR A 101 -15.28 -7.47 15.35
C THR A 101 -16.03 -7.73 14.07
#